data_AF-A0A1Z5IZV8-F1
#
_entry.id   AF-A0A1Z5IZV8-F1
#
_cell.length_a   1.000
_cell.length_b   1.000
_cell.length_c   1.000
_cell.angle_alpha   90.00
_cell.angle_beta   90.00
_cell.angle_gamma   90.00
#
_symmetry.space_group_name_H-M   'P 1'
#
loop_
_entity.id
_entity.type
_entity.pdbx_description
1 polymer ?
#
loop_
_entity_poly.entity_id
_entity_poly.type
_entity_poly.pdbx_seq_one_letter_code
_entity_poly.pdbx_strand_id
1 'polypeptide(L)'
;MDTVKVDKQQLLNLVKLTFPEAVVITDPKQVNAFEKWRKENERALPEMWTLKEFAKRVYHLKSTKRAADYLFQHRDELDIEKGGFIDFDQSHNGWHIPAEELIEFNRSHHYRWE
;
A
#
# COMPACT_ATOMS: atom_id res chain seq x y z
N MET A 1 -22.48 16.03 13.51
CA MET A 1 -21.93 15.06 12.53
C MET A 1 -22.81 13.84 12.60
N ASP A 2 -23.70 13.69 11.63
CA ASP A 2 -24.59 12.52 11.54
C ASP A 2 -23.77 11.33 11.08
N THR A 3 -23.71 10.30 11.92
CA THR A 3 -23.16 9.01 11.51
C THR A 3 -24.21 8.32 10.65
N VAL A 4 -23.99 8.32 9.33
CA VAL A 4 -24.79 7.53 8.41
C VAL A 4 -24.57 6.06 8.77
N LYS A 5 -25.61 5.39 9.29
CA LYS A 5 -25.59 3.94 9.45
C LYS A 5 -25.54 3.33 8.06
N VAL A 6 -24.34 2.92 7.64
CA VAL A 6 -24.17 2.20 6.39
C VAL A 6 -24.67 0.77 6.59
N ASP A 7 -25.68 0.40 5.83
CA ASP A 7 -26.21 -0.97 5.82
C ASP A 7 -25.13 -1.91 5.29
N LYS A 8 -24.85 -2.99 6.04
CA LYS A 8 -23.90 -4.03 5.66
C LYS A 8 -24.19 -4.58 4.26
N GLN A 9 -25.47 -4.70 3.89
CA GLN A 9 -25.87 -5.20 2.58
C GLN A 9 -25.55 -4.20 1.46
N GLN A 10 -25.70 -2.90 1.72
CA GLN A 10 -25.33 -1.85 0.76
C GLN A 10 -23.81 -1.83 0.53
N LEU A 11 -23.00 -1.98 1.58
CA LEU A 11 -21.55 -2.11 1.47
C LEU A 11 -21.13 -3.33 0.65
N LEU A 12 -21.73 -4.49 0.91
CA LEU A 12 -21.44 -5.72 0.15
C LEU A 12 -21.76 -5.56 -1.33
N ASN A 13 -22.88 -4.90 -1.65
CA ASN A 13 -23.27 -4.66 -3.03
C ASN A 13 -22.30 -3.69 -3.72
N LEU A 14 -21.86 -2.62 -3.05
CA LEU A 14 -20.86 -1.69 -3.57
C LEU A 14 -19.53 -2.40 -3.85
N VAL A 15 -19.03 -3.20 -2.91
CA VAL A 15 -17.77 -3.93 -3.07
C VAL A 15 -17.83 -4.87 -4.27
N LYS A 16 -18.93 -5.61 -4.45
CA LYS A 16 -19.10 -6.51 -5.60
C LYS A 16 -19.24 -5.77 -6.93
N LEU A 17 -19.75 -4.54 -6.90
CA LEU A 17 -19.91 -3.74 -8.11
C LEU A 17 -18.58 -3.12 -8.56
N THR A 18 -17.76 -2.68 -7.59
CA THR A 18 -16.42 -2.15 -7.85
C THR A 18 -15.40 -3.26 -8.11
N PHE A 19 -15.52 -4.40 -7.43
CA PHE A 19 -14.61 -5.54 -7.51
C PHE A 19 -15.41 -6.83 -7.72
N PRO A 20 -15.86 -7.10 -8.96
CA PRO A 20 -16.72 -8.26 -9.25
C PRO A 20 -16.06 -9.61 -8.94
N GLU A 21 -14.74 -9.68 -9.02
CA GLU A 21 -13.94 -10.88 -8.69
C GLU A 21 -13.56 -10.98 -7.20
N ALA A 22 -13.92 -9.99 -6.37
CA ALA A 22 -13.55 -10.01 -4.97
C ALA A 22 -14.33 -11.07 -4.19
N VAL A 23 -13.60 -11.93 -3.48
CA VAL A 23 -14.18 -12.86 -2.52
C VAL A 23 -14.40 -12.12 -1.20
N VAL A 24 -15.66 -11.80 -0.89
CA VAL A 24 -15.99 -11.13 0.37
C VAL A 24 -16.28 -12.14 1.47
N ILE A 25 -15.41 -12.15 2.48
CA ILE A 25 -15.52 -13.04 3.64
C ILE A 25 -16.35 -12.35 4.72
N THR A 26 -17.57 -12.84 4.98
CA THR A 26 -18.45 -12.30 6.03
C THR A 26 -18.70 -13.24 7.19
N ASP A 27 -18.29 -14.50 7.07
CA ASP A 27 -18.44 -15.51 8.11
C ASP A 27 -17.40 -15.27 9.23
N PRO A 28 -17.83 -15.14 10.51
CA PRO A 28 -16.90 -14.86 11.60
C PRO A 28 -15.78 -15.89 11.80
N LYS A 29 -16.02 -17.18 11.48
CA LYS A 29 -14.97 -18.21 11.61
C LYS A 29 -13.92 -18.03 10.53
N GLN A 30 -14.34 -17.73 9.29
CA GLN A 30 -13.41 -17.44 8.20
C GLN A 30 -12.63 -16.14 8.42
N VAL A 31 -13.26 -15.10 8.96
CA VAL A 31 -12.57 -13.85 9.38
C VAL A 31 -11.51 -14.16 10.42
N ASN A 32 -11.85 -14.92 11.48
CA ASN A 32 -10.89 -15.30 12.51
C ASN A 32 -9.75 -16.18 11.98
N ALA A 33 -10.04 -17.08 11.03
CA ALA A 33 -9.02 -17.89 10.38
C ALA A 33 -8.06 -17.04 9.53
N PHE A 34 -8.59 -16.06 8.80
CA PHE A 34 -7.79 -15.09 8.04
C PHE A 34 -6.92 -14.23 8.95
N GLU A 35 -7.48 -13.69 10.04
CA GLU A 35 -6.73 -12.90 11.02
C GLU A 35 -5.62 -13.73 11.70
N LYS A 36 -5.90 -15.01 12.00
CA LYS A 36 -4.89 -15.93 12.53
C LYS A 36 -3.78 -16.20 11.51
N TRP A 37 -4.13 -16.55 10.28
CA TRP A 37 -3.17 -16.73 9.19
C TRP A 37 -2.33 -15.47 8.99
N ARG A 38 -2.94 -14.29 8.97
CA ARG A 38 -2.27 -13.00 8.80
C ARG A 38 -1.23 -12.76 9.89
N LYS A 39 -1.56 -13.02 11.16
CA LYS A 39 -0.62 -12.89 12.29
C LYS A 39 0.51 -13.91 12.22
N GLU A 40 0.20 -15.15 11.84
CA GLU A 40 1.20 -16.23 11.72
C GLU A 40 2.15 -16.01 10.53
N ASN A 41 1.68 -15.32 9.49
CA ASN A 41 2.42 -15.04 8.27
C ASN A 41 2.80 -13.55 8.15
N GLU A 42 2.75 -12.79 9.25
CA GLU A 42 3.05 -11.35 9.24
C GLU A 42 4.50 -11.06 8.79
N ARG A 43 5.41 -12.02 8.99
CA ARG A 43 6.79 -11.98 8.46
C ARG A 43 6.90 -12.25 6.97
N ALA A 44 5.87 -12.83 6.36
CA ALA A 44 5.79 -13.10 4.92
C ALA A 44 5.00 -12.02 4.16
N LEU A 45 4.37 -11.08 4.87
CA LEU A 45 3.80 -9.88 4.25
C LEU A 45 4.93 -8.88 3.96
N PRO A 46 4.92 -8.21 2.80
CA PRO A 46 5.88 -7.16 2.50
C PRO A 46 5.88 -6.11 3.62
N GLU A 47 7.07 -5.76 4.11
CA GLU A 47 7.20 -4.66 5.07
C GLU A 47 6.70 -3.38 4.41
N MET A 48 5.71 -2.72 4.99
CA MET A 48 5.18 -1.47 4.46
C MET A 48 5.84 -0.29 5.16
N TRP A 49 6.42 0.62 4.38
CA TRP A 49 7.01 1.85 4.88
C TRP A 49 6.11 3.06 4.67
N THR A 50 6.10 3.93 5.65
CA THR A 50 5.69 5.31 5.49
C THR A 50 6.74 6.10 4.69
N LEU A 51 6.34 7.23 4.11
CA LEU A 51 7.27 8.15 3.43
C LEU A 51 8.43 8.61 4.34
N LYS A 52 8.16 8.76 5.65
CA LYS A 52 9.17 9.13 6.64
C LYS A 52 10.19 8.00 6.87
N GLU A 53 9.74 6.76 6.89
CA GLU A 53 10.63 5.60 7.00
C GLU A 53 11.49 5.45 5.76
N PHE A 54 10.92 5.60 4.56
CA PHE A 54 11.68 5.61 3.32
C PHE A 54 12.74 6.72 3.33
N ALA A 55 12.37 7.96 3.65
CA ALA A 55 13.31 9.08 3.75
C ALA A 55 14.45 8.83 4.74
N LYS A 56 14.14 8.24 5.90
CA LYS A 56 15.12 7.94 6.94
C LYS A 56 16.03 6.76 6.58
N ARG A 57 15.48 5.69 6.00
CA ARG A 57 16.20 4.45 5.73
C ARG A 57 17.05 4.52 4.46
N VAL A 58 16.56 5.19 3.42
CA VAL A 58 17.25 5.26 2.12
C VAL A 58 18.10 6.51 1.95
N TYR A 59 17.57 7.68 2.35
CA TYR A 59 18.30 8.95 2.20
C TYR A 59 18.98 9.42 3.49
N HIS A 60 18.75 8.76 4.62
CA HIS A 60 19.22 9.19 5.94
C HIS A 60 18.78 10.62 6.32
N LEU A 61 17.60 11.03 5.84
CA LEU A 61 17.05 12.37 6.07
C LEU A 61 15.89 12.37 7.07
N LYS A 62 15.73 13.49 7.79
CA LYS A 62 14.54 13.74 8.65
C LYS A 62 13.36 14.31 7.87
N SER A 63 13.62 14.99 6.76
CA SER A 63 12.60 15.56 5.86
C SER A 63 12.19 14.54 4.81
N THR A 64 10.91 14.53 4.48
CA THR A 64 10.32 13.65 3.46
C THR A 64 10.39 14.23 2.05
N LYS A 65 10.78 15.50 1.87
CA LYS A 65 10.70 16.20 0.57
C LYS A 65 11.43 15.44 -0.55
N ARG A 66 12.71 15.12 -0.35
CA ARG A 66 13.51 14.42 -1.36
C ARG A 66 12.96 13.03 -1.70
N ALA A 67 12.44 12.33 -0.69
CA ALA A 67 11.80 11.03 -0.87
C ALA A 67 10.50 11.16 -1.69
N ALA A 68 9.67 12.16 -1.39
CA ALA A 68 8.45 12.43 -2.14
C ALA A 68 8.76 12.81 -3.59
N ASP A 69 9.69 13.75 -3.79
CA ASP A 69 10.10 14.21 -5.11
C ASP A 69 10.59 13.03 -5.98
N TYR A 70 11.37 12.11 -5.41
CA TYR A 70 11.81 10.90 -6.09
C TYR A 70 10.64 9.98 -6.49
N LEU A 71 9.70 9.70 -5.58
CA LEU A 71 8.54 8.86 -5.87
C LEU A 71 7.65 9.49 -6.96
N PHE A 72 7.44 10.81 -6.92
CA PHE A 72 6.64 11.50 -7.93
C PHE A 72 7.35 11.62 -9.28
N GLN A 73 8.68 11.76 -9.30
CA GLN A 73 9.46 11.75 -10.53
C GLN A 73 9.32 10.42 -11.28
N HIS A 74 9.21 9.31 -10.54
CA HIS A 74 9.04 7.97 -11.08
C HIS A 74 7.60 7.46 -10.97
N ARG A 75 6.60 8.37 -10.82
CA ARG A 75 5.20 7.98 -10.61
C ARG A 75 4.74 6.98 -11.66
N ASP A 76 5.03 7.23 -12.92
CA ASP A 76 4.54 6.39 -14.02
C ASP A 76 5.00 4.93 -13.95
N GLU A 77 6.15 4.67 -13.33
CA GLU A 77 6.71 3.32 -13.16
C GLU A 77 6.29 2.69 -11.83
N LEU A 78 5.99 3.52 -10.84
CA LEU A 78 5.65 3.12 -9.47
C LEU A 78 4.15 2.97 -9.26
N ASP A 79 3.32 3.62 -10.06
CA ASP A 79 1.86 3.66 -9.89
C ASP A 79 1.24 2.30 -10.20
N ILE A 80 0.47 1.77 -9.25
CA ILE A 80 -0.24 0.49 -9.39
C ILE A 80 -1.15 0.45 -10.62
N GLU A 81 -1.78 1.58 -10.98
CA GLU A 81 -2.63 1.64 -12.18
C GLU A 81 -1.85 1.42 -13.48
N LYS A 82 -0.52 1.60 -13.44
CA LYS A 82 0.40 1.42 -14.57
C LYS A 82 1.25 0.16 -14.45
N GLY A 83 0.94 -0.72 -13.51
CA GLY A 83 1.66 -1.97 -13.25
C GLY A 83 2.80 -1.85 -12.25
N GLY A 84 2.90 -0.72 -11.54
CA GLY A 84 3.77 -0.55 -10.39
C GLY A 84 3.18 -1.13 -9.10
N PHE A 85 3.62 -0.61 -7.95
CA PHE A 85 3.31 -1.19 -6.63
C PHE A 85 2.96 -0.14 -5.56
N ILE A 86 2.82 1.13 -5.93
CA ILE A 86 2.40 2.22 -5.05
C ILE A 86 1.04 2.74 -5.50
N ASP A 87 0.09 2.80 -4.58
CA ASP A 87 -1.18 3.51 -4.76
C ASP A 87 -0.97 5.01 -4.45
N PHE A 88 -0.69 5.80 -5.49
CA PHE A 88 -0.50 7.24 -5.34
C PHE A 88 -1.80 7.98 -5.03
N ASP A 89 -2.94 7.44 -5.44
CA ASP A 89 -4.24 8.07 -5.20
C ASP A 89 -4.62 7.97 -3.72
N GLN A 90 -4.21 6.91 -3.03
CA GLN A 90 -4.38 6.78 -1.58
C GLN A 90 -3.25 7.38 -0.73
N SER A 91 -2.19 7.92 -1.36
CA SER A 91 -1.06 8.51 -0.62
C SER A 91 -1.45 9.69 0.29
N HIS A 92 -2.58 10.36 0.01
CA HIS A 92 -3.12 11.44 0.86
C HIS A 92 -3.63 10.94 2.22
N ASN A 93 -3.98 9.66 2.35
CA ASN A 93 -4.38 9.01 3.60
C ASN A 93 -3.19 8.44 4.39
N GLY A 94 -1.98 8.57 3.84
CA GLY A 94 -0.78 7.95 4.36
C GLY A 94 -0.10 7.12 3.28
N TRP A 95 1.23 7.14 3.29
CA TRP A 95 2.02 6.35 2.36
C TRP A 95 2.11 4.92 2.84
N HIS A 96 1.74 4.00 1.96
CA HIS A 96 1.89 2.56 2.13
C HIS A 96 2.79 2.04 1.04
N ILE A 97 4.09 2.06 1.30
CA ILE A 97 5.08 1.71 0.30
C ILE A 97 5.67 0.33 0.61
N PRO A 98 5.46 -0.67 -0.26
CA PRO A 98 6.14 -1.95 -0.14
C PRO A 98 7.66 -1.76 -0.15
N ALA A 99 8.32 -2.10 0.96
CA ALA A 99 9.71 -1.76 1.19
C ALA A 99 10.67 -2.54 0.29
N GLU A 100 10.40 -3.82 0.07
CA GLU A 100 11.26 -4.70 -0.72
C GLU A 100 11.29 -4.25 -2.19
N GLU A 101 10.10 -4.07 -2.77
CA GLU A 101 9.88 -3.59 -4.12
C GLU A 101 10.47 -2.19 -4.32
N LEU A 102 10.31 -1.29 -3.33
CA LEU A 102 10.92 0.04 -3.41
C LEU A 102 12.44 -0.02 -3.30
N ILE A 103 13.02 -0.87 -2.45
CA ILE A 103 14.48 -1.03 -2.38
C ILE A 103 15.02 -1.56 -3.70
N GLU A 104 14.37 -2.55 -4.30
CA GLU A 104 14.77 -3.14 -5.59
C GLU A 104 14.66 -2.10 -6.72
N PHE A 105 13.54 -1.39 -6.81
CA PHE A 105 13.34 -0.29 -7.75
C PHE A 105 14.42 0.79 -7.57
N ASN A 106 14.66 1.21 -6.33
CA ASN A 106 15.64 2.23 -6.02
C ASN A 106 17.07 1.78 -6.41
N ARG A 107 17.42 0.51 -6.17
CA ARG A 107 18.70 -0.07 -6.60
C ARG A 107 18.85 -0.07 -8.12
N SER A 108 17.81 -0.44 -8.87
CA SER A 108 17.88 -0.48 -10.35
C SER A 108 18.03 0.91 -10.98
N HIS A 109 17.49 1.94 -10.34
CA HIS A 109 17.57 3.34 -10.81
C HIS A 109 18.85 4.06 -10.37
N HIS A 110 19.40 3.71 -9.20
CA HIS A 110 20.66 4.29 -8.73
C HIS A 110 21.91 3.63 -9.34
N TYR A 111 21.80 2.49 -10.02
CA TYR A 111 22.91 1.85 -10.74
C TYR A 111 23.33 2.56 -12.06
N ARG A 112 22.83 3.78 -12.33
CA ARG A 112 23.17 4.56 -13.53
C ARG A 112 24.05 5.79 -13.30
N TRP A 113 24.64 5.94 -12.12
CA TRP A 113 25.60 7.01 -11.84
C TRP A 113 26.85 6.48 -11.13
N GLU A 114 27.66 5.73 -11.88
CA GLU A 114 29.13 5.71 -11.72
C GLU A 114 29.76 6.32 -12.97
#